data_AF-A0A7W0F7Y5-F1
#
_entry.id   AF-A0A7W0F7Y5-F1
#
_cell.length_a   1.000
_cell.length_b   1.000
_cell.length_c   1.000
_cell.angle_alpha   90.00
_cell.angle_beta   90.00
_cell.angle_gamma   90.00
#
_symmetry.space_group_name_H-M   'P 1'
#
loop_
_entity.id
_entity.type
_entity.pdbx_description
1 polymer ?
#
loop_
_entity_poly.entity_id
_entity_poly.type
_entity_poly.pdbx_seq_one_letter_code
_entity_poly.pdbx_strand_id
1 'polypeptide(L)' 'RQLSMHREVMVKIDAALGKLQEGTYGICEDCGGKISEERLKVLPFAIYCKDCQEKIEQLEAIEKELPIR' A
#
# COMPACT_ATOMS: atom_id res chain seq x y z
N ARG A 1 -7.77 -16.17 -16.46
CA ARG A 1 -8.16 -14.99 -15.65
C ARG A 1 -7.56 -15.00 -14.22
N GLN A 2 -7.26 -16.15 -13.59
CA GLN A 2 -6.73 -16.20 -12.21
C GLN A 2 -5.21 -15.96 -12.08
N LEU A 3 -4.44 -16.17 -13.16
CA LEU A 3 -2.97 -16.00 -13.19
C LEU A 3 -2.50 -14.54 -13.06
N SER A 4 -3.30 -13.55 -13.46
CA SER A 4 -2.88 -12.13 -13.45
C SER A 4 -2.80 -11.56 -12.03
N MET A 5 -3.81 -11.83 -11.20
CA MET A 5 -3.85 -11.33 -9.82
C MET A 5 -2.69 -11.88 -8.98
N HIS A 6 -2.36 -13.16 -9.12
CA HIS A 6 -1.23 -13.76 -8.42
C HIS A 6 0.08 -13.11 -8.84
N ARG A 7 0.25 -12.83 -10.14
CA ARG A 7 1.46 -12.15 -10.65
C ARG A 7 1.60 -10.74 -10.09
N GLU A 8 0.52 -9.97 -10.01
CA GLU A 8 0.53 -8.63 -9.43
C GLU A 8 0.92 -8.64 -7.95
N VAL A 9 0.41 -9.62 -7.19
CA VAL A 9 0.79 -9.81 -5.78
C VAL A 9 2.26 -10.18 -5.66
N MET A 10 2.78 -11.09 -6.50
CA MET A 10 4.20 -11.45 -6.50
C MET A 10 5.10 -10.23 -6.75
N VAL A 11 4.76 -9.38 -7.72
CA VAL A 11 5.50 -8.15 -8.01
C VAL A 11 5.51 -7.21 -6.79
N LYS A 12 4.38 -7.10 -6.07
CA LYS A 12 4.30 -6.30 -4.84
C LYS A 12 5.16 -6.88 -3.70
N ILE A 13 5.23 -8.20 -3.59
CA ILE A 13 6.10 -8.89 -2.63
C ILE A 13 7.57 -8.65 -2.98
N ASP A 14 7.95 -8.77 -4.26
CA ASP A 14 9.32 -8.51 -4.72
C ASP A 14 9.76 -7.07 -4.40
N ALA A 15 8.87 -6.09 -4.61
CA ALA A 15 9.11 -4.69 -4.23
C ALA A 15 9.29 -4.53 -2.71
N ALA A 16 8.47 -5.20 -1.91
CA ALA A 16 8.60 -5.19 -0.45
C ALA A 16 9.92 -5.82 0.04
N LEU A 17 10.38 -6.88 -0.63
CA LEU A 17 11.69 -7.49 -0.37
C LEU A 17 12.84 -6.53 -0.73
N GLY A 18 12.73 -5.77 -1.82
CA GLY A 18 13.67 -4.70 -2.17
C GLY A 18 13.79 -3.66 -1.04
N LYS A 19 12.65 -3.20 -0.51
CA LYS A 19 12.63 -2.27 0.63
C LYS A 19 13.26 -2.83 1.90
N LEU A 20 13.13 -4.14 2.13
CA LEU A 20 13.81 -4.80 3.26
C LEU A 20 15.32 -4.72 3.10
N GLN A 21 15.84 -4.92 1.88
CA GLN A 21 17.27 -4.81 1.58
C GLN A 21 17.77 -3.36 1.72
N GLU A 22 16.94 -2.39 1.33
CA GLU A 22 17.24 -0.95 1.46
C GLU A 22 17.07 -0.41 2.89
N GLY A 23 16.48 -1.20 3.80
CA GLY A 23 16.19 -0.78 5.18
C GLY A 23 14.99 0.17 5.32
N THR A 24 14.17 0.30 4.26
CA THR A 24 13.00 1.19 4.21
C THR A 24 11.67 0.43 4.38
N TYR A 25 11.72 -0.88 4.57
CA TYR A 25 10.52 -1.68 4.80
C TYR A 25 9.77 -1.27 6.06
N GLY A 26 8.45 -1.18 5.95
CA GLY A 26 7.59 -0.74 7.04
C GLY A 26 7.63 0.78 7.26
N ILE A 27 8.14 1.56 6.32
CA ILE A 27 8.03 3.03 6.34
C ILE A 27 6.97 3.48 5.33
N CYS A 28 6.07 4.35 5.80
CA CYS A 28 5.01 4.94 5.00
C CYS A 28 5.60 5.89 3.96
N GLU A 29 5.26 5.72 2.69
CA GLU A 29 5.76 6.60 1.62
C GLU A 29 5.18 8.02 1.64
N ASP A 30 4.02 8.23 2.28
CA ASP A 30 3.37 9.54 2.34
C ASP A 30 3.90 10.38 3.51
N CYS A 31 3.88 9.83 4.72
CA CYS A 31 4.24 10.58 5.94
C CYS A 31 5.63 10.27 6.50
N GLY A 32 6.33 9.25 5.98
CA GLY A 32 7.62 8.78 6.51
C GLY A 32 7.55 8.08 7.87
N GLY A 33 6.35 7.93 8.44
CA GLY A 33 6.13 7.23 9.70
C GLY A 33 6.23 5.71 9.59
N LYS A 34 6.28 5.01 10.72
CA LYS A 34 6.28 3.54 10.74
C LYS A 34 4.89 2.98 10.45
N ILE A 35 4.83 1.96 9.59
CA ILE A 35 3.66 1.12 9.37
C ILE A 35 3.59 0.10 10.51
N SER A 36 2.41 -0.11 11.09
CA SER A 36 2.27 -1.04 12.21
C SER A 36 2.61 -2.47 11.81
N GLU A 37 3.22 -3.22 12.72
CA GLU A 37 3.55 -4.63 12.49
C GLU A 37 2.31 -5.48 12.21
N GLU A 38 1.19 -5.20 12.89
CA GLU A 38 -0.08 -5.91 12.66
C GLU A 38 -0.56 -5.73 11.22
N ARG A 39 -0.43 -4.52 10.65
CA ARG A 39 -0.77 -4.25 9.26
C ARG A 39 0.17 -4.99 8.31
N LEU A 40 1.48 -5.01 8.59
CA LEU A 40 2.46 -5.73 7.76
C LEU A 40 2.29 -7.26 7.85
N LYS A 41 1.82 -7.81 8.97
CA LYS A 41 1.49 -9.23 9.11
C LYS A 41 0.32 -9.65 8.22
N VAL A 42 -0.67 -8.77 8.06
CA VAL A 42 -1.85 -9.01 7.21
C VAL A 42 -1.57 -8.67 5.75
N LEU A 43 -0.86 -7.56 5.51
CA LEU A 43 -0.53 -7.03 4.20
C LEU A 43 0.97 -6.69 4.13
N PRO A 44 1.84 -7.67 3.83
CA PRO A 44 3.29 -7.48 3.85
C PRO A 44 3.80 -6.43 2.86
N PHE A 45 3.05 -6.18 1.80
CA PHE A 45 3.39 -5.18 0.78
C PHE A 45 2.67 -3.83 1.01
N ALA A 46 2.24 -3.53 2.23
CA ALA A 46 1.64 -2.24 2.56
C ALA A 46 2.61 -1.08 2.28
N ILE A 47 2.17 -0.10 1.51
CA ILE A 47 2.95 1.09 1.11
C ILE A 47 2.71 2.26 2.09
N TYR A 48 1.50 2.35 2.64
CA TYR A 48 1.05 3.43 3.52
C TYR A 48 0.63 2.92 4.90
N CYS A 49 0.80 3.78 5.90
CA CYS A 49 0.18 3.57 7.21
C CYS A 49 -1.36 3.67 7.09
N LYS A 50 -2.06 3.29 8.16
CA LYS A 50 -3.53 3.29 8.19
C LYS A 50 -4.10 4.67 7.87
N ASP A 51 -3.61 5.71 8.55
CA ASP A 51 -4.16 7.06 8.43
C ASP A 51 -3.98 7.64 7.03
N CYS A 52 -2.79 7.46 6.43
CA CYS A 52 -2.52 7.87 5.05
C CYS A 52 -3.37 7.10 4.04
N GLN A 53 -3.55 5.79 4.25
CA GLN A 53 -4.41 4.96 3.40
C GLN A 53 -5.87 5.44 3.46
N GLU A 54 -6.41 5.68 4.67
CA GLU A 54 -7.78 6.16 4.85
C GLU A 54 -7.99 7.52 4.17
N LYS A 55 -7.00 8.42 4.24
CA LYS A 55 -7.05 9.71 3.55
C LYS A 55 -7.10 9.53 2.02
N ILE A 56 -6.30 8.63 1.45
CA ILE A 56 -6.31 8.34 0.01
C ILE A 56 -7.68 7.80 -0.40
N GLU A 57 -8.21 6.82 0.33
CA GLU A 57 -9.52 6.22 0.05
C GLU A 57 -10.66 7.25 0.12
N GLN A 58 -10.60 8.18 1.09
CA GLN A 58 -11.54 9.29 1.18
C GLN A 58 -11.47 10.21 -0.04
N LEU A 59 -10.26 10.58 -0.48
CA LEU A 59 -10.08 11.41 -1.68
C LEU A 59 -10.60 10.69 -2.93
N GLU A 60 -10.30 9.40 -3.09
CA GLU A 60 -10.81 8.59 -4.20
C GLU A 60 -12.35 8.47 -4.18
N ALA A 61 -12.96 8.38 -3.00
CA ALA A 61 -14.41 8.37 -2.85
C ALA A 61 -15.02 9.70 -3.32
N ILE A 62 -14.45 10.83 -2.88
CA ILE A 62 -14.87 12.17 -3.34
C ILE A 62 -14.71 12.31 -4.86
N GLU A 63 -13.59 11.86 -5.43
CA GLU A 63 -13.34 11.90 -6.87
C GLU A 63 -14.36 11.08 -7.68
N LYS A 64 -14.83 9.95 -7.15
CA LYS A 64 -15.85 9.12 -7.80
C LYS A 64 -17.25 9.74 -7.71
N GLU A 65 -17.53 10.53 -6.69
CA GLU A 65 -18.81 11.21 -6.48
C GLU A 65 -18.91 12.58 -7.19
N LEU A 66 -17.78 13.12 -7.66
CA LEU A 66 -17.76 14.38 -8.41
C LEU A 66 -18.43 14.21 -9.80
N PRO A 67 -19.45 15.01 -10.14
CA PRO A 67 -20.26 14.85 -11.35
C PRO A 67 -19.56 15.30 -12.65
N ILE A 68 -18.24 15.47 -12.64
CA ILE A 68 -17.46 16.00 -13.78
C ILE A 68 -16.53 14.92 -14.40
N ARG A 69 -16.88 13.64 -14.23
CA ARG A 69 -16.39 12.55 -15.09
C ARG A 69 -17.52 11.97 -15.92
#